data_AF-A0A6J8EG85-F1
#
_entry.id   AF-A0A6J8EG85-F1
#
_cell.length_a   1.000
_cell.length_b   1.000
_cell.length_c   1.000
_cell.angle_alpha   90.00
_cell.angle_beta   90.00
_cell.angle_gamma   90.00
#
_symmetry.space_group_name_H-M   'P 1'
#
loop_
_entity.id
_entity.type
_entity.pdbx_description
1 polymer ?
#
loop_
_entity_poly.entity_id
_entity_poly.type
_entity_poly.pdbx_seq_one_letter_code
_entity_poly.pdbx_strand_id
1 'polypeptide(L)'
;MKCGLGGYLYVQCTSCQELNRIPYGSTHKENPSSKGMPSFCVNTKLGAAMIDALGGPQRVNNVLSTLNLPPISHKNLKVMERRAGEMIEGFANLSMDQRCREAFEAEKSNAAEDENGTENMPDTNTDSHTDMTDTNSNTRNESVPAVNFSGMTVCADHGWQKRGFDSLTDIQKTWTFSWKFLSPYNSKKDNEREKKAKKSKLPEQKFRRLKLKEERITSKGACEATEGASYESELSFSEQAEDIERIPDAIPKPLYTAVPSLNNNQPLSSLI
;
A
#
# COMPACT_ATOMS: atom_id res chain seq x y z
N MET A 1 2.61 1.51 28.36
CA MET A 1 2.77 0.87 27.03
C MET A 1 1.49 1.05 26.23
N LYS A 2 1.47 1.97 25.25
CA LYS A 2 0.31 2.18 24.36
C LYS A 2 0.48 1.27 23.13
N CYS A 3 -0.07 0.06 23.17
CA CYS A 3 0.17 -0.97 22.15
C CYS A 3 -1.05 -1.15 21.25
N GLY A 4 -1.26 -0.23 20.30
CA GLY A 4 -2.25 -0.38 19.23
C GLY A 4 -3.60 0.29 19.49
N LEU A 5 -4.58 -0.02 18.62
CA LEU A 5 -5.89 0.64 18.54
C LEU A 5 -6.95 0.03 19.50
N GLY A 6 -6.55 -0.92 20.34
CA GLY A 6 -7.45 -1.58 21.29
C GLY A 6 -7.40 -0.93 22.69
N GLY A 7 -8.46 -1.15 23.46
CA GLY A 7 -8.56 -0.65 24.82
C GLY A 7 -9.35 -1.58 25.74
N TYR A 8 -9.34 -1.25 27.02
CA TYR A 8 -10.12 -1.92 28.05
C TYR A 8 -11.05 -0.91 28.72
N LEU A 9 -12.28 -1.34 28.97
CA LEU A 9 -13.21 -0.68 29.87
C LEU A 9 -13.00 -1.25 31.27
N TYR A 10 -12.79 -0.36 32.24
CA TYR A 10 -12.66 -0.71 33.64
C TYR A 10 -13.95 -0.33 34.35
N VAL A 11 -14.72 -1.34 34.79
CA VAL A 11 -15.96 -1.13 35.53
C VAL A 11 -15.73 -1.58 36.96
N GLN A 12 -15.83 -0.64 37.90
CA GLN A 12 -15.79 -0.98 39.31
C GLN A 12 -17.17 -1.45 39.76
N CYS A 13 -17.25 -2.62 40.37
CA CYS A 13 -18.47 -3.09 41.00
C CYS A 13 -18.78 -2.22 42.22
N THR A 14 -20.01 -1.71 42.32
CA THR A 14 -20.46 -0.89 43.46
C THR A 14 -20.57 -1.70 44.76
N SER A 15 -20.84 -3.01 44.68
CA SER A 15 -21.08 -3.86 45.86
C SER A 15 -19.80 -4.49 46.44
N CYS A 16 -18.90 -4.97 45.58
CA CYS A 16 -17.65 -5.63 46.03
C CYS A 16 -16.38 -4.81 45.78
N GLN A 17 -16.50 -3.61 45.20
CA GLN A 17 -15.38 -2.73 44.81
C GLN A 17 -14.36 -3.36 43.83
N GLU A 18 -14.65 -4.55 43.31
CA GLU A 18 -13.77 -5.25 42.38
C GLU A 18 -13.78 -4.60 40.99
N LEU A 19 -12.59 -4.41 40.44
CA LEU A 19 -12.36 -3.76 39.15
C LEU A 19 -12.43 -4.80 38.02
N ASN A 20 -13.59 -4.87 37.36
CA ASN A 20 -13.79 -5.72 36.20
C ASN A 20 -13.17 -5.09 34.95
N ARG A 21 -12.36 -5.89 34.25
CA ARG A 21 -11.70 -5.50 32.99
C ARG A 21 -12.44 -6.12 31.82
N ILE A 22 -13.05 -5.29 30.99
CA ILE A 22 -13.79 -5.70 29.81
C ILE A 22 -13.04 -5.23 28.56
N PRO A 23 -12.56 -6.12 27.68
CA PRO A 23 -11.93 -5.69 26.43
C PRO A 23 -12.99 -5.14 25.47
N TYR A 24 -12.67 -4.06 24.75
CA TYR A 24 -13.59 -3.48 23.75
C TYR A 24 -13.82 -4.36 22.51
N GLY A 25 -13.11 -5.49 22.39
CA GLY A 25 -13.24 -6.36 21.24
C GLY A 25 -12.55 -7.70 21.43
N SER A 26 -12.56 -8.50 20.37
CA SER A 26 -11.93 -9.82 20.39
C SER A 26 -10.41 -9.70 20.52
N THR A 27 -9.87 -10.58 21.35
CA THR A 27 -8.44 -10.71 21.59
C THR A 27 -8.01 -12.14 21.30
N HIS A 28 -6.80 -12.30 20.76
CA HIS A 28 -6.19 -13.60 20.53
C HIS A 28 -4.80 -13.65 21.14
N LYS A 29 -4.31 -14.87 21.36
CA LYS A 29 -2.92 -15.15 21.70
C LYS A 29 -2.35 -16.06 20.62
N GLU A 30 -1.18 -15.73 20.09
CA GLU A 30 -0.46 -16.63 19.16
C GLU A 30 -0.16 -17.96 19.84
N ASN A 31 0.26 -17.91 21.10
CA ASN A 31 0.53 -19.09 21.92
C ASN A 31 -0.32 -19.02 23.19
N PRO A 32 -1.17 -20.03 23.47
CA PRO A 32 -1.96 -20.04 24.70
C PRO A 32 -1.10 -20.10 25.97
N SER A 33 0.09 -20.70 25.87
CA SER A 33 1.10 -20.79 26.94
C SER A 33 1.99 -19.53 27.08
N SER A 34 1.89 -18.57 26.15
CA SER A 34 2.67 -17.34 26.21
C SER A 34 2.28 -16.48 27.42
N LYS A 35 3.28 -16.12 28.22
CA LYS A 35 3.14 -15.13 29.29
C LYS A 35 3.10 -13.73 28.65
N GLY A 36 1.93 -13.11 28.64
CA GLY A 36 1.73 -11.78 28.10
C GLY A 36 0.27 -11.39 27.97
N MET A 37 0.03 -10.10 27.72
CA MET A 37 -1.30 -9.58 27.43
C MET A 37 -1.73 -10.05 26.03
N PRO A 38 -2.97 -10.52 25.85
CA PRO A 38 -3.45 -10.94 24.54
C PRO A 38 -3.50 -9.74 23.58
N SER A 39 -3.34 -10.02 22.28
CA SER A 39 -3.39 -9.00 21.25
C SER A 39 -4.82 -8.79 20.77
N PHE A 40 -5.22 -7.53 20.57
CA PHE A 40 -6.49 -7.21 19.94
C PHE A 40 -6.49 -7.61 18.47
N CYS A 41 -7.59 -8.19 18.00
CA CYS A 41 -7.77 -8.55 16.59
C CYS A 41 -7.74 -7.31 15.67
N VAL A 42 -8.14 -6.14 16.19
CA VAL A 42 -8.06 -4.85 15.46
C VAL A 42 -6.63 -4.54 15.02
N ASN A 43 -5.63 -4.84 15.85
CA ASN A 43 -4.22 -4.61 15.51
C ASN A 43 -3.77 -5.49 14.35
N THR A 44 -4.21 -6.75 14.33
CA THR A 44 -3.95 -7.67 13.22
C THR A 44 -4.66 -7.22 11.95
N LYS A 45 -5.92 -6.77 12.05
CA LYS A 45 -6.67 -6.23 10.92
C LYS A 45 -6.00 -4.99 10.32
N LEU A 46 -5.46 -4.11 11.17
CA LEU A 46 -4.65 -2.98 10.72
C LEU A 46 -3.40 -3.46 9.97
N GLY A 47 -2.71 -4.49 10.49
CA GLY A 47 -1.58 -5.12 9.82
C GLY A 47 -1.95 -5.72 8.46
N ALA A 48 -3.10 -6.37 8.34
CA ALA A 48 -3.61 -6.88 7.07
C ALA A 48 -3.94 -5.75 6.09
N ALA A 49 -4.61 -4.69 6.56
CA ALA A 49 -4.89 -3.50 5.76
C ALA A 49 -3.61 -2.79 5.30
N MET A 50 -2.53 -2.84 6.09
CA MET A 50 -1.21 -2.35 5.70
C MET A 50 -0.59 -3.12 4.53
N ILE A 51 -0.79 -4.44 4.50
CA ILE A 51 -0.28 -5.31 3.44
C ILE A 51 -1.10 -5.15 2.16
N ASP A 52 -2.41 -5.02 2.29
CA ASP A 52 -3.36 -4.98 1.17
C ASP A 52 -3.49 -3.58 0.56
N ALA A 53 -4.10 -2.63 1.29
CA ALA A 53 -4.57 -1.36 0.73
C ALA A 53 -3.72 -0.14 1.13
N LEU A 54 -3.21 -0.11 2.36
CA LEU A 54 -2.60 1.10 2.91
C LEU A 54 -1.14 1.25 2.53
N GLY A 55 -0.40 0.20 2.17
CA GLY A 55 0.97 0.31 1.67
C GLY A 55 1.98 0.79 2.70
N GLY A 56 1.91 0.26 3.92
CA GLY A 56 2.91 0.45 4.96
C GLY A 56 2.68 1.60 5.97
N PRO A 57 3.60 1.75 6.93
CA PRO A 57 3.35 2.48 8.17
C PRO A 57 3.24 4.00 8.03
N GLN A 58 3.92 4.61 7.04
CA GLN A 58 3.82 6.05 6.80
C GLN A 58 2.41 6.45 6.38
N ARG A 59 1.80 5.65 5.49
CA ARG A 59 0.44 5.89 4.98
C ARG A 59 -0.60 5.67 6.07
N VAL A 60 -0.42 4.66 6.93
CA VAL A 60 -1.28 4.47 8.12
C VAL A 60 -1.24 5.69 9.02
N ASN A 61 -0.06 6.20 9.34
CA ASN A 61 0.04 7.37 10.22
C ASN A 61 -0.57 8.61 9.59
N ASN A 62 -0.44 8.80 8.28
CA ASN A 62 -1.14 9.88 7.59
C ASN A 62 -2.68 9.75 7.73
N VAL A 63 -3.23 8.53 7.57
CA VAL A 63 -4.66 8.26 7.77
C VAL A 63 -5.08 8.52 9.22
N LEU A 64 -4.29 8.08 10.20
CA LEU A 64 -4.58 8.34 11.61
C LEU A 64 -4.55 9.84 11.92
N SER A 65 -3.60 10.58 11.34
CA SER A 65 -3.55 12.04 11.47
C SER A 65 -4.77 12.73 10.86
N THR A 66 -5.30 12.25 9.73
CA THR A 66 -6.55 12.80 9.16
C THR A 66 -7.77 12.56 10.05
N LEU A 67 -7.76 11.50 10.86
CA LEU A 67 -8.81 11.18 11.81
C LEU A 67 -8.58 11.80 13.20
N ASN A 68 -7.56 12.66 13.34
CA ASN A 68 -7.12 13.24 14.61
C ASN A 68 -6.81 12.18 15.69
N LEU A 69 -6.31 11.03 15.26
CA LEU A 69 -5.86 9.94 16.14
C LEU A 69 -4.34 9.99 16.33
N PRO A 70 -3.83 9.62 17.52
CA PRO A 70 -2.40 9.62 17.77
C PRO A 70 -1.67 8.64 16.84
N PRO A 71 -0.53 9.05 16.24
CA PRO A 71 0.23 8.18 15.35
C PRO A 71 0.83 7.00 16.12
N ILE A 72 0.93 5.86 15.45
CA ILE A 72 1.51 4.65 16.01
C ILE A 72 2.99 4.58 15.60
N SER A 73 3.84 4.10 16.52
CA SER A 73 5.26 3.95 16.22
C SER A 73 5.50 2.95 15.07
N HIS A 74 6.45 3.28 14.19
CA HIS A 74 6.79 2.43 13.04
C HIS A 74 7.21 1.01 13.46
N LYS A 75 7.89 0.88 14.61
CA LYS A 75 8.27 -0.43 15.17
C LYS A 75 7.05 -1.28 15.49
N ASN A 76 6.04 -0.70 16.14
CA ASN A 76 4.81 -1.41 16.49
C ASN A 76 3.98 -1.75 15.25
N LEU A 77 3.89 -0.83 14.28
CA LEU A 77 3.23 -1.10 13.00
C LEU A 77 3.92 -2.23 12.23
N LYS A 78 5.25 -2.31 12.25
CA LYS A 78 5.99 -3.42 11.64
C LYS A 78 5.75 -4.76 12.32
N VAL A 79 5.57 -4.79 13.64
CA VAL A 79 5.19 -6.02 14.36
C VAL A 79 3.79 -6.48 13.94
N MET A 80 2.83 -5.54 13.85
CA MET A 80 1.46 -5.84 13.39
C MET A 80 1.44 -6.35 11.94
N GLU A 81 2.21 -5.72 11.04
CA GLU A 81 2.38 -6.13 9.64
C GLU A 81 2.93 -7.56 9.55
N ARG A 82 4.00 -7.89 10.29
CA ARG A 82 4.58 -9.24 10.25
C ARG A 82 3.63 -10.31 10.78
N ARG A 83 2.98 -10.06 11.92
CA ARG A 83 1.98 -10.96 12.50
C ARG A 83 0.84 -11.24 11.52
N ALA A 84 0.32 -10.20 10.86
CA ALA A 84 -0.70 -10.37 9.83
C ALA A 84 -0.15 -11.14 8.61
N GLY A 85 1.09 -10.86 8.20
CA GLY A 85 1.78 -11.56 7.12
C GLY A 85 1.90 -13.06 7.35
N GLU A 86 2.33 -13.49 8.54
CA GLU A 86 2.45 -14.92 8.89
C GLU A 86 1.12 -15.66 8.76
N MET A 87 0.01 -15.05 9.20
CA MET A 87 -1.33 -15.63 9.04
C MET A 87 -1.77 -15.69 7.58
N ILE A 88 -1.50 -14.64 6.79
CA ILE A 88 -1.85 -14.58 5.37
C ILE A 88 -1.04 -15.61 4.59
N GLU A 89 0.26 -15.76 4.88
CA GLU A 89 1.13 -16.77 4.27
C GLU A 89 0.67 -18.19 4.61
N GLY A 90 0.32 -18.44 5.87
CA GLY A 90 -0.25 -19.72 6.29
C GLY A 90 -1.54 -20.06 5.54
N PHE A 91 -2.45 -19.09 5.40
CA PHE A 91 -3.67 -19.26 4.63
C PHE A 91 -3.40 -19.47 3.13
N ALA A 92 -2.46 -18.71 2.56
CA ALA A 92 -2.07 -18.85 1.16
C ALA A 92 -1.55 -20.27 0.88
N ASN A 93 -0.66 -20.80 1.71
CA ASN A 93 -0.13 -22.15 1.55
C ASN A 93 -1.24 -23.21 1.61
N LEU A 94 -2.13 -23.13 2.62
CA LEU A 94 -3.27 -24.05 2.75
C LEU A 94 -4.21 -23.99 1.54
N SER A 95 -4.51 -22.77 1.08
CA SER A 95 -5.37 -22.57 -0.09
C SER A 95 -4.73 -23.10 -1.37
N MET A 96 -3.42 -22.90 -1.55
CA MET A 96 -2.68 -23.41 -2.70
C MET A 96 -2.64 -24.93 -2.70
N ASP A 97 -2.37 -25.56 -1.55
CA ASP A 97 -2.38 -27.01 -1.41
C ASP A 97 -3.76 -27.60 -1.73
N GLN A 98 -4.83 -26.96 -1.24
CA GLN A 98 -6.19 -27.36 -1.55
C GLN A 98 -6.48 -27.27 -3.06
N ARG A 99 -6.12 -26.16 -3.71
CA ARG A 99 -6.32 -25.98 -5.15
C ARG A 99 -5.51 -26.95 -5.98
N CYS A 100 -4.28 -27.28 -5.55
CA CYS A 100 -3.46 -28.30 -6.20
C CYS A 100 -4.14 -29.69 -6.15
N ARG A 101 -4.72 -30.07 -5.01
CA ARG A 101 -5.46 -31.34 -4.88
C ARG A 101 -6.70 -31.36 -5.75
N GLU A 102 -7.49 -30.30 -5.71
CA GLU A 102 -8.71 -30.16 -6.54
C GLU A 102 -8.36 -30.25 -8.04
N ALA A 103 -7.29 -29.60 -8.49
CA ALA A 103 -6.83 -29.68 -9.88
C ALA A 103 -6.38 -31.09 -10.27
N PHE A 104 -5.62 -31.76 -9.39
CA PHE A 104 -5.18 -33.15 -9.63
C PHE A 104 -6.36 -34.13 -9.71
N GLU A 105 -7.36 -33.99 -8.85
CA GLU A 105 -8.57 -34.81 -8.88
C GLU A 105 -9.38 -34.59 -10.17
N ALA A 106 -9.49 -33.34 -10.62
CA ALA A 106 -10.15 -32.99 -11.87
C ALA A 106 -9.40 -33.53 -13.11
N GLU A 107 -8.07 -33.47 -13.14
CA GLU A 107 -7.28 -34.09 -14.21
C GLU A 107 -7.46 -35.61 -14.25
N LYS A 108 -7.49 -36.25 -13.07
CA LYS A 108 -7.71 -37.70 -12.95
C LYS A 108 -9.09 -38.13 -13.43
N SER A 109 -10.15 -37.35 -13.15
CA SER A 109 -11.49 -37.67 -13.64
C SER A 109 -11.60 -37.49 -15.15
N ASN A 110 -11.03 -36.41 -15.70
CA ASN A 110 -11.06 -36.16 -17.15
C ASN A 110 -10.32 -37.24 -17.93
N ALA A 111 -9.18 -37.72 -17.43
CA ALA A 111 -8.44 -38.82 -18.04
C ALA A 111 -9.24 -40.14 -18.05
N ALA A 112 -10.08 -40.39 -17.05
CA ALA A 112 -10.94 -41.57 -17.01
C ALA A 112 -12.15 -41.48 -17.96
N GLU A 113 -12.59 -40.28 -18.33
CA GLU A 113 -13.66 -40.06 -19.30
C GLU A 113 -13.16 -40.29 -20.74
N ASP A 114 -11.92 -39.92 -21.05
CA ASP A 114 -11.31 -40.14 -22.36
C ASP A 114 -11.09 -41.64 -22.68
N GLU A 115 -10.85 -42.48 -21.66
CA GLU A 115 -10.66 -43.94 -21.85
C GLU A 115 -11.97 -44.71 -22.12
N ASN A 116 -13.14 -44.12 -21.83
CA ASN A 116 -14.45 -44.73 -22.11
C ASN A 116 -15.07 -44.27 -23.45
N GLY A 117 -14.35 -43.45 -24.23
CA GLY A 117 -14.86 -42.76 -25.43
C GLY A 117 -14.53 -43.39 -26.79
N THR A 118 -14.18 -44.67 -26.88
CA THR A 118 -13.92 -45.34 -28.17
C THR A 118 -14.85 -46.52 -28.42
N GLU A 119 -16.03 -46.26 -28.99
CA GLU A 119 -16.64 -47.08 -30.05
C GLU A 119 -17.61 -46.19 -30.83
N ASN A 120 -17.20 -45.70 -32.01
CA ASN A 120 -18.07 -45.44 -33.17
C ASN A 120 -17.18 -44.97 -34.35
N MET A 121 -16.87 -45.92 -35.22
CA MET A 121 -16.15 -45.75 -36.48
C MET A 121 -17.14 -45.35 -37.58
N PRO A 122 -16.76 -44.49 -38.54
CA PRO A 122 -17.30 -44.63 -39.89
C PRO A 122 -16.19 -44.75 -40.93
N ASP A 123 -16.34 -45.80 -41.74
CA ASP A 123 -15.49 -46.17 -42.86
C ASP A 123 -15.64 -45.28 -44.12
N THR A 124 -14.63 -45.39 -44.98
CA THR A 124 -14.59 -45.24 -46.45
C THR A 124 -14.21 -43.90 -47.11
N ASN A 125 -12.93 -43.84 -47.52
CA ASN A 125 -12.38 -43.69 -48.89
C ASN A 125 -12.63 -42.46 -49.78
N THR A 126 -11.49 -41.79 -50.06
CA THR A 126 -10.93 -41.30 -51.36
C THR A 126 -11.72 -40.35 -52.25
N ASP A 127 -11.20 -39.13 -52.48
CA ASP A 127 -10.48 -38.82 -53.73
C ASP A 127 -9.83 -37.42 -53.76
N SER A 128 -8.81 -37.32 -54.62
CA SER A 128 -7.89 -36.23 -54.97
C SER A 128 -8.44 -34.80 -55.08
N HIS A 129 -7.65 -33.80 -54.68
CA HIS A 129 -6.95 -32.84 -55.56
C HIS A 129 -6.27 -31.76 -54.70
N THR A 130 -4.97 -31.53 -54.90
CA THR A 130 -4.23 -30.40 -54.32
C THR A 130 -4.67 -29.09 -54.96
N ASP A 131 -5.14 -28.13 -54.17
CA ASP A 131 -5.04 -26.71 -54.53
C ASP A 131 -4.98 -25.82 -53.28
N MET A 132 -4.26 -24.71 -53.40
CA MET A 132 -3.84 -23.79 -52.33
C MET A 132 -5.03 -23.09 -51.65
N THR A 133 -4.96 -22.87 -50.33
CA THR A 133 -5.32 -21.60 -49.66
C THR A 133 -5.14 -21.68 -48.14
N ASP A 134 -4.58 -20.60 -47.58
CA ASP A 134 -4.38 -20.37 -46.16
C ASP A 134 -5.67 -20.55 -45.33
N THR A 135 -5.64 -21.52 -44.40
CA THR A 135 -6.70 -21.71 -43.41
C THR A 135 -6.09 -21.73 -42.01
N ASN A 136 -5.91 -20.55 -41.42
CA ASN A 136 -5.71 -20.42 -39.98
C ASN A 136 -7.10 -20.57 -39.32
N SER A 137 -7.36 -21.79 -38.84
CA SER A 137 -8.64 -22.21 -38.29
C SER A 137 -8.98 -21.47 -37.00
N ASN A 138 -10.06 -20.70 -37.11
CA ASN A 138 -10.84 -20.13 -36.03
C ASN A 138 -11.50 -21.28 -35.23
N THR A 139 -10.86 -21.75 -34.15
CA THR A 139 -11.51 -22.59 -33.14
C THR A 139 -12.09 -21.70 -32.04
N ARG A 140 -13.40 -21.85 -31.88
CA ARG A 140 -14.31 -21.16 -30.96
C ARG A 140 -13.68 -20.92 -29.58
N ASN A 141 -13.64 -19.65 -29.20
CA ASN A 141 -13.58 -19.23 -27.81
C ASN A 141 -14.87 -19.68 -27.11
N GLU A 142 -14.84 -20.83 -26.43
CA GLU A 142 -15.74 -21.04 -25.31
C GLU A 142 -15.19 -20.22 -24.14
N SER A 143 -15.84 -19.08 -23.93
CA SER A 143 -15.62 -18.23 -22.77
C SER A 143 -15.99 -19.00 -21.51
N VAL A 144 -14.98 -19.54 -20.82
CA VAL A 144 -15.11 -19.89 -19.41
C VAL A 144 -15.58 -18.63 -18.67
N PRO A 145 -16.68 -18.68 -17.90
CA PRO A 145 -17.18 -17.49 -17.22
C PRO A 145 -16.09 -16.98 -16.28
N ALA A 146 -15.68 -15.73 -16.49
CA ALA A 146 -14.82 -15.00 -15.56
C ALA A 146 -15.56 -14.93 -14.22
N VAL A 147 -15.23 -15.84 -13.31
CA VAL A 147 -15.60 -15.70 -11.91
C VAL A 147 -14.78 -14.52 -11.41
N ASN A 148 -15.45 -13.37 -11.31
CA ASN A 148 -14.93 -12.17 -10.68
C ASN A 148 -14.63 -12.49 -9.21
N PHE A 149 -13.44 -13.01 -8.92
CA PHE A 149 -12.91 -12.95 -7.57
C PHE A 149 -12.26 -11.58 -7.44
N SER A 150 -12.87 -10.71 -6.64
CA SER A 150 -12.24 -9.49 -6.12
C SER A 150 -11.13 -9.91 -5.14
N GLY A 151 -10.08 -10.52 -5.67
CA GLY A 151 -8.96 -11.06 -4.94
C GLY A 151 -7.77 -10.13 -5.09
N MET A 152 -7.39 -9.51 -3.97
CA MET A 152 -6.08 -8.92 -3.69
C MET A 152 -5.04 -9.18 -4.78
N THR A 153 -4.88 -8.23 -5.70
CA THR A 153 -3.65 -8.12 -6.51
C THR A 153 -2.55 -7.63 -5.58
N VAL A 154 -2.05 -8.52 -4.71
CA VAL A 154 -0.96 -8.23 -3.79
C VAL A 154 0.22 -7.78 -4.62
N CYS A 155 0.70 -6.59 -4.28
CA CYS A 155 1.85 -5.92 -4.84
C CYS A 155 3.09 -6.84 -4.82
N ALA A 156 3.26 -7.65 -5.86
CA ALA A 156 4.49 -8.39 -6.10
C ALA A 156 5.71 -7.46 -6.03
N ASP A 157 5.55 -6.18 -6.42
CA ASP A 157 6.62 -5.17 -6.39
C ASP A 157 7.20 -4.86 -4.99
N HIS A 158 6.50 -5.09 -3.87
CA HIS A 158 7.00 -4.72 -2.53
C HIS A 158 7.84 -5.80 -1.84
N GLY A 159 7.65 -7.08 -2.17
CA GLY A 159 8.55 -8.15 -1.73
C GLY A 159 9.92 -8.12 -2.42
N TRP A 160 10.01 -7.46 -3.58
CA TRP A 160 11.15 -7.56 -4.50
C TRP A 160 12.35 -6.69 -4.11
N GLN A 161 12.13 -5.53 -3.44
CA GLN A 161 13.24 -4.65 -3.04
C GLN A 161 14.02 -5.12 -1.80
N LYS A 162 13.48 -6.01 -0.97
CA LYS A 162 14.11 -6.39 0.31
C LYS A 162 15.17 -7.50 0.22
N ARG A 163 15.22 -8.25 -0.88
CA ARG A 163 16.17 -9.37 -1.04
C ARG A 163 17.42 -9.03 -1.87
N GLY A 164 17.60 -7.77 -2.30
CA GLY A 164 18.81 -7.34 -3.02
C GLY A 164 19.00 -7.97 -4.40
N PHE A 165 17.92 -8.44 -5.04
CA PHE A 165 17.98 -8.98 -6.39
C PHE A 165 17.71 -7.87 -7.41
N ASP A 166 18.64 -7.69 -8.36
CA ASP A 166 18.58 -6.64 -9.38
C ASP A 166 17.77 -7.05 -10.63
N SER A 167 17.44 -8.33 -10.79
CA SER A 167 16.65 -8.85 -11.92
C SER A 167 15.74 -10.02 -11.54
N LEU A 168 14.64 -10.20 -12.28
CA LEU A 168 13.76 -11.37 -12.15
C LEU A 168 14.44 -12.66 -12.63
N THR A 169 15.36 -12.56 -13.58
CA THR A 169 16.14 -13.70 -14.07
C THR A 169 17.11 -14.27 -13.05
N ASP A 170 17.65 -13.47 -12.13
CA ASP A 170 18.58 -13.96 -11.10
C ASP A 170 17.86 -14.73 -10.00
N ILE A 171 16.59 -14.38 -9.75
CA ILE A 171 15.73 -15.13 -8.83
C ILE A 171 15.40 -16.49 -9.43
N GLN A 172 15.07 -16.58 -10.73
CA GLN A 172 14.78 -17.86 -11.39
C GLN A 172 15.90 -18.90 -11.23
N LYS A 173 17.17 -18.47 -11.19
CA LYS A 173 18.33 -19.36 -11.02
C LYS A 173 18.44 -19.97 -9.62
N THR A 174 17.80 -19.37 -8.61
CA THR A 174 17.90 -19.82 -7.20
C THR A 174 16.83 -20.86 -6.82
N TRP A 175 15.86 -21.14 -7.69
CA TRP A 175 14.74 -22.04 -7.42
C TRP A 175 14.89 -23.30 -8.28
N THR A 176 14.71 -24.48 -7.66
CA THR A 176 14.97 -25.80 -8.27
C THR A 176 13.88 -26.31 -9.23
N PHE A 177 12.93 -25.45 -9.63
CA PHE A 177 11.78 -25.84 -10.46
C PHE A 177 11.97 -25.44 -11.94
N SER A 178 11.40 -26.18 -12.89
CA SER A 178 11.57 -25.93 -14.33
C SER A 178 10.54 -24.91 -14.86
N TRP A 179 10.94 -23.64 -15.00
CA TRP A 179 10.08 -22.52 -15.43
C TRP A 179 10.17 -22.17 -16.93
N LYS A 180 10.00 -23.15 -17.82
CA LYS A 180 10.14 -22.95 -19.28
C LYS A 180 9.16 -21.90 -19.85
N PHE A 181 7.98 -21.72 -19.26
CA PHE A 181 6.95 -20.79 -19.74
C PHE A 181 7.09 -19.34 -19.23
N LEU A 182 7.68 -19.12 -18.04
CA LEU A 182 7.76 -17.78 -17.43
C LEU A 182 9.09 -17.07 -17.70
N SER A 183 10.11 -17.80 -18.15
CA SER A 183 11.41 -17.26 -18.58
C SER A 183 11.31 -16.11 -19.60
N PRO A 184 10.55 -16.22 -20.72
CA PRO A 184 10.44 -15.13 -21.69
C PRO A 184 9.72 -13.89 -21.12
N TYR A 185 8.74 -14.07 -20.25
CA TYR A 185 8.02 -12.97 -19.60
C TYR A 185 8.93 -12.18 -18.64
N ASN A 186 9.71 -12.88 -17.81
CA ASN A 186 10.62 -12.24 -16.86
C ASN A 186 11.76 -11.50 -17.58
N SER A 187 12.32 -12.08 -18.64
CA SER A 187 13.30 -11.39 -19.50
C SER A 187 12.73 -10.11 -20.13
N LYS A 188 11.47 -10.14 -20.59
CA LYS A 188 10.79 -8.96 -21.11
C LYS A 188 10.63 -7.87 -20.05
N LYS A 189 10.26 -8.24 -18.83
CA LYS A 189 10.11 -7.31 -17.69
C LYS A 189 11.43 -6.69 -17.25
N ASP A 190 12.50 -7.48 -17.19
CA ASP A 190 13.82 -6.98 -16.85
C ASP A 190 14.35 -6.01 -17.93
N ASN A 191 14.13 -6.32 -19.21
CA ASN A 191 14.46 -5.42 -20.32
C ASN A 191 13.68 -4.09 -20.27
N GLU A 192 12.40 -4.11 -19.90
CA GLU A 192 11.60 -2.89 -19.69
C GLU A 192 12.12 -2.05 -18.54
N ARG A 193 12.56 -2.69 -17.44
CA ARG A 193 13.16 -2.03 -16.28
C ARG A 193 14.48 -1.37 -16.65
N GLU A 194 15.34 -2.09 -17.37
CA GLU A 194 16.63 -1.57 -17.81
C GLU A 194 16.44 -0.38 -18.77
N LYS A 195 15.49 -0.46 -19.70
CA LYS A 195 15.12 0.66 -20.58
C LYS A 195 14.63 1.87 -19.79
N LYS A 196 13.80 1.67 -18.74
CA LYS A 196 13.35 2.76 -17.86
C LYS A 196 14.49 3.36 -17.04
N ALA A 197 15.42 2.54 -16.55
CA ALA A 197 16.60 2.99 -15.81
C ALA A 197 17.60 3.75 -16.69
N LYS A 198 17.81 3.32 -17.93
CA LYS A 198 18.60 4.05 -18.93
C LYS A 198 17.94 5.38 -19.27
N LYS A 199 16.62 5.38 -19.49
CA LYS A 199 15.83 6.60 -19.75
C LYS A 199 15.90 7.60 -18.59
N SER A 200 15.83 7.14 -17.33
CA SER A 200 15.88 8.03 -16.15
C SER A 200 17.24 8.70 -15.94
N LYS A 201 18.31 8.11 -16.48
CA LYS A 201 19.66 8.68 -16.48
C LYS A 201 19.88 9.71 -17.60
N LEU A 202 18.96 9.83 -18.58
CA LEU A 202 19.10 10.80 -19.66
C LEU A 202 19.00 12.24 -19.12
N PRO A 203 19.84 13.16 -19.63
CA PRO A 203 19.89 14.54 -19.15
C PRO A 203 18.56 15.28 -19.36
N GLU A 204 17.82 14.97 -20.42
CA GLU A 204 16.49 15.54 -20.70
C GLU A 204 15.46 15.22 -19.61
N GLN A 205 15.48 13.99 -19.07
CA GLN A 205 14.58 13.60 -17.99
C GLN A 205 14.97 14.27 -16.68
N LYS A 206 16.27 14.44 -16.43
CA LYS A 206 16.79 15.20 -15.29
C LYS A 206 16.37 16.67 -15.39
N PHE A 207 16.49 17.29 -16.56
CA PHE A 207 16.06 18.65 -16.82
C PHE A 207 14.55 18.83 -16.61
N ARG A 208 13.72 17.92 -17.14
CA ARG A 208 12.28 17.92 -16.91
C ARG A 208 11.92 17.80 -15.42
N ARG A 209 12.64 16.98 -14.65
CA ARG A 209 12.46 16.88 -13.19
C ARG A 209 12.80 18.17 -12.46
N LEU A 210 13.85 18.87 -12.89
CA LEU A 210 14.22 20.17 -12.32
C LEU A 210 13.16 21.22 -12.64
N LYS A 211 12.70 21.29 -13.89
CA LYS A 211 11.61 22.19 -14.31
C LYS A 211 10.32 21.95 -13.51
N LEU A 212 9.89 20.69 -13.36
CA LEU A 212 8.73 20.33 -12.54
C LEU A 212 8.92 20.61 -11.03
N LYS A 213 10.17 20.69 -10.55
CA LYS A 213 10.47 21.08 -9.17
C LYS A 213 10.39 22.59 -9.01
N GLU A 214 10.90 23.34 -9.97
CA GLU A 214 10.79 24.79 -10.04
C GLU A 214 9.31 25.23 -10.13
N GLU A 215 8.53 24.65 -11.05
CA GLU A 215 7.09 24.92 -11.19
C GLU A 215 6.32 24.68 -9.88
N ARG A 216 6.66 23.62 -9.12
CA ARG A 216 6.07 23.37 -7.80
C ARG A 216 6.46 24.39 -6.75
N ILE A 217 7.71 24.84 -6.75
CA ILE A 217 8.19 25.88 -5.82
C ILE A 217 7.50 27.20 -6.14
N THR A 218 7.41 27.56 -7.43
CA THR A 218 6.72 28.78 -7.88
C THR A 218 5.24 28.73 -7.55
N SER A 219 4.56 27.60 -7.78
CA SER A 219 3.15 27.44 -7.42
C SER A 219 2.94 27.52 -5.91
N LYS A 220 3.81 26.88 -5.11
CA LYS A 220 3.73 26.94 -3.64
C LYS A 220 3.97 28.35 -3.12
N GLY A 221 4.99 29.04 -3.63
CA GLY A 221 5.28 30.43 -3.27
C GLY A 221 4.17 31.40 -3.71
N ALA A 222 3.53 31.15 -4.86
CA ALA A 222 2.37 31.93 -5.29
C ALA A 222 1.16 31.73 -4.35
N CYS A 223 0.86 30.49 -3.97
CA CYS A 223 -0.18 30.19 -2.97
C CYS A 223 0.14 30.85 -1.62
N GLU A 224 1.37 30.71 -1.12
CA GLU A 224 1.82 31.32 0.15
C GLU A 224 1.76 32.87 0.08
N ALA A 225 2.12 33.48 -1.06
CA ALA A 225 2.03 34.92 -1.26
C ALA A 225 0.57 35.44 -1.37
N THR A 226 -0.33 34.65 -1.96
CA THR A 226 -1.77 34.97 -1.97
C THR A 226 -2.44 34.77 -0.62
N GLU A 227 -1.92 33.86 0.20
CA GLU A 227 -2.44 33.59 1.56
C GLU A 227 -1.95 34.64 2.57
N GLY A 228 -0.81 35.31 2.31
CA GLY A 228 -0.30 36.42 3.12
C GLY A 228 0.12 36.02 4.54
N ALA A 229 0.73 36.95 5.29
CA ALA A 229 1.19 36.73 6.68
C ALA A 229 0.03 36.63 7.71
N SER A 230 -1.20 36.33 7.28
CA SER A 230 -2.41 36.41 8.12
C SER A 230 -2.76 35.10 8.83
N TYR A 231 -1.79 34.21 9.05
CA TYR A 231 -1.98 33.04 9.90
C TYR A 231 -1.16 33.13 11.19
N GLU A 232 -1.43 34.15 12.00
CA GLU A 232 -1.24 34.04 13.45
C GLU A 232 -2.41 33.21 14.00
N SER A 233 -2.18 31.91 14.16
CA SER A 233 -3.13 31.02 14.82
C SER A 233 -3.06 31.21 16.33
N GLU A 234 -3.56 32.35 16.82
CA GLU A 234 -3.89 32.56 18.24
C GLU A 234 -5.40 32.78 18.42
N LEU A 235 -6.22 31.96 17.76
CA LEU A 235 -7.60 31.74 18.21
C LEU A 235 -7.57 30.90 19.49
N SER A 236 -7.19 31.55 20.59
CA SER A 236 -7.56 31.11 21.92
C SER A 236 -9.08 31.21 22.02
N PHE A 237 -9.76 30.07 22.15
CA PHE A 237 -11.16 30.01 22.53
C PHE A 237 -11.28 30.46 23.99
N SER A 238 -11.32 31.78 24.22
CA SER A 238 -11.83 32.34 25.46
C SER A 238 -13.33 32.56 25.30
N GLU A 239 -14.13 31.82 26.10
CA GLU A 239 -15.55 32.04 26.32
C GLU A 239 -15.79 33.45 26.88
N GLN A 240 -16.01 34.42 26.01
CA GLN A 240 -16.63 35.71 26.33
C GLN A 240 -17.08 36.36 25.02
N ALA A 241 -18.24 35.91 24.53
CA ALA A 241 -18.99 36.68 23.55
C ALA A 241 -19.71 37.80 24.31
N GLU A 242 -19.04 38.94 24.46
CA GLU A 242 -19.72 40.21 24.71
C GLU A 242 -20.01 40.87 23.35
N ASP A 243 -21.26 41.33 23.18
CA ASP A 243 -21.78 41.97 21.99
C ASP A 243 -20.93 43.18 21.58
N ILE A 244 -20.21 43.05 20.46
CA ILE A 244 -19.46 44.15 19.86
C ILE A 244 -20.45 44.97 18.99
N GLU A 245 -21.20 45.87 19.61
CA GLU A 245 -22.12 46.79 18.89
C GLU A 245 -21.39 47.88 18.07
N ARG A 246 -20.06 48.00 18.19
CA ARG A 246 -19.32 49.05 17.47
C ARG A 246 -17.90 48.64 17.09
N ILE A 247 -17.62 48.70 15.79
CA ILE A 247 -16.29 48.49 15.22
C ILE A 247 -15.34 49.57 15.78
N PRO A 248 -14.18 49.23 16.35
CA PRO A 248 -13.20 50.21 16.81
C PRO A 248 -12.64 51.02 15.64
N ASP A 249 -12.38 52.32 15.88
CA ASP A 249 -11.93 53.24 14.84
C ASP A 249 -10.58 52.81 14.26
N ALA A 250 -10.40 53.08 12.96
CA ALA A 250 -9.22 52.68 12.21
C ALA A 250 -7.95 53.30 12.83
N ILE A 251 -7.01 52.43 13.22
CA ILE A 251 -5.70 52.85 13.71
C ILE A 251 -4.97 53.60 12.59
N PRO A 252 -4.49 54.84 12.82
CA PRO A 252 -3.78 55.59 11.80
C PRO A 252 -2.47 54.88 11.44
N LYS A 253 -2.19 54.80 10.13
CA LYS A 253 -0.99 54.13 9.62
C LYS A 253 0.27 54.77 10.21
N PRO A 254 1.23 53.98 10.71
CA PRO A 254 2.50 54.53 11.17
C PRO A 254 3.23 55.20 10.01
N LEU A 255 3.75 56.40 10.26
CA LEU A 255 4.60 57.11 9.32
C LEU A 255 6.01 56.53 9.42
N TYR A 256 6.46 55.87 8.34
CA TYR A 256 7.82 55.40 8.22
C TYR A 256 8.71 56.51 7.66
N THR A 257 9.72 56.91 8.42
CA THR A 257 10.83 57.74 7.93
C THR A 257 11.94 56.84 7.38
N ALA A 258 12.48 57.22 6.21
CA ALA A 258 13.59 56.50 5.60
C ALA A 258 14.84 56.59 6.49
N VAL A 259 15.39 55.44 6.84
CA VAL A 259 16.66 55.35 7.58
C VAL A 259 17.79 55.79 6.64
N PRO A 260 18.60 56.81 6.99
CA PRO A 260 19.73 57.20 6.17
C PRO A 260 20.80 56.09 6.20
N SER A 261 21.07 55.51 5.03
CA SER A 261 22.26 54.73 4.66
C SER A 261 22.93 53.91 5.78
N LEU A 262 22.62 52.61 5.84
CA LEU A 262 23.43 51.63 6.54
C LEU A 262 24.79 51.52 5.85
N ASN A 263 25.81 52.20 6.39
CA ASN A 263 27.20 51.90 6.07
C ASN A 263 27.50 50.50 6.61
N ASN A 264 27.56 49.52 5.69
CA ASN A 264 28.09 48.20 5.96
C ASN A 264 29.51 48.35 6.53
N ASN A 265 29.67 48.05 7.81
CA ASN A 265 30.82 47.35 8.41
C ASN A 265 30.88 47.63 9.92
N GLN A 266 30.01 46.99 10.72
CA GLN A 266 30.38 46.59 12.09
C GLN A 266 29.72 45.24 12.45
N PRO A 267 30.48 44.30 13.04
CA PRO A 267 29.95 42.98 13.40
C PRO A 267 28.98 43.06 14.58
N LEU A 268 27.89 42.29 14.48
CA LEU A 268 26.89 42.04 15.51
C LEU A 268 27.51 41.34 16.73
N SER A 269 28.09 42.12 17.63
CA SER A 269 28.50 41.65 18.96
C SER A 269 28.30 42.74 20.02
N SER A 270 27.10 43.30 20.09
CA SER A 270 26.62 44.01 21.29
C SER A 270 25.19 44.53 21.06
N LEU A 271 24.19 43.68 21.25
CA LEU A 271 22.86 44.11 21.72
C LEU A 271 22.30 42.91 22.48
N ILE A 272 22.28 43.07 23.81
CA ILE A 272 21.64 42.23 24.82
C ILE A 272 20.14 42.23 24.58
#